data_AF-A0A3D3KG17-F1
#
_entry.id   AF-A0A3D3KG17-F1
#
_cell.length_a   1.000
_cell.length_b   1.000
_cell.length_c   1.000
_cell.angle_alpha   90.00
_cell.angle_beta   90.00
_cell.angle_gamma   90.00
#
_symmetry.space_group_name_H-M   'P 1'
#
loop_
_entity.id
_entity.type
_entity.pdbx_description
1 polymer ?
#
loop_
_entity_poly.entity_id
_entity_poly.type
_entity_poly.pdbx_seq_one_letter_code
_entity_poly.pdbx_strand_id
1 'polypeptide(L)'
;MWAFYKFMYPRPPKSMMPKKGDVTTPRTCDFCGNSLAEYRGVLETNPELAITDESGIDSKKELFFCNYEHQADFHAGKVYQPHV
;
A
#
# COMPACT_ATOMS: atom_id res chain seq x y z
N MET A 1 -2.11 37.79 -6.07
CA MET A 1 -1.17 36.64 -6.07
C MET A 1 -1.84 35.26 -5.94
N TRP A 2 -2.85 35.06 -5.09
CA TRP A 2 -3.38 33.70 -4.80
C TRP A 2 -4.10 32.98 -5.96
N ALA A 3 -4.86 33.72 -6.78
CA ALA A 3 -5.63 33.13 -7.90
C ALA A 3 -4.74 32.52 -9.00
N PHE A 4 -3.64 33.20 -9.36
CA PHE A 4 -2.65 32.68 -10.31
C PHE A 4 -1.97 31.39 -9.81
N TYR A 5 -1.65 31.34 -8.51
CA TYR A 5 -1.05 30.16 -7.91
C TYR A 5 -1.98 28.94 -7.94
N LYS A 6 -3.29 29.14 -7.72
CA LYS A 6 -4.30 28.07 -7.83
C LYS A 6 -4.49 27.56 -9.25
N PHE A 7 -4.25 28.41 -10.26
CA PHE A 7 -4.30 28.01 -11.67
C PHE A 7 -3.06 27.22 -12.09
N MET A 8 -1.87 27.67 -11.68
CA MET A 8 -0.61 26.98 -11.97
C MET A 8 -0.46 25.66 -11.21
N TYR A 9 -1.08 25.55 -10.03
CA TYR A 9 -1.07 24.35 -9.19
C TYR A 9 -2.51 23.91 -8.88
N PRO A 10 -3.24 23.40 -9.88
CA PRO A 10 -4.59 22.92 -9.67
C PRO A 10 -4.53 21.73 -8.69
N ARG A 11 -5.48 21.69 -7.74
CA ARG A 11 -5.59 20.55 -6.84
C ARG A 11 -5.84 19.27 -7.66
N PRO A 12 -5.31 18.12 -7.22
CA PRO A 12 -5.58 16.85 -7.88
C PRO A 12 -7.10 16.60 -7.96
N PRO A 13 -7.55 15.91 -9.02
CA PRO A 13 -8.97 15.64 -9.22
C PRO A 13 -9.55 14.85 -8.05
N LYS A 14 -10.79 15.19 -7.65
CA LYS A 14 -11.48 14.58 -6.49
C LYS A 14 -11.61 13.06 -6.57
N SER A 15 -11.50 12.48 -7.76
CA SER A 15 -11.50 11.03 -7.97
C SER A 15 -10.31 10.32 -7.32
N MET A 16 -9.18 11.00 -7.12
CA MET A 16 -7.98 10.46 -6.46
C MET A 16 -7.94 10.72 -4.95
N MET A 17 -8.94 11.43 -4.41
CA MET A 17 -9.04 11.66 -2.96
C MET A 17 -9.65 10.41 -2.30
N PRO A 18 -9.25 10.12 -1.04
CA PRO A 18 -9.88 9.04 -0.28
C PRO A 18 -11.39 9.31 -0.15
N LYS A 19 -12.18 8.27 -0.42
CA LYS A 19 -13.63 8.28 -0.28
C LYS A 19 -14.00 8.00 1.17
N LYS A 20 -15.25 8.33 1.53
CA LYS A 20 -15.76 8.09 2.88
C LYS A 20 -15.82 6.57 3.11
N GLY A 21 -15.00 6.07 4.04
CA GLY A 21 -14.86 4.63 4.34
C GLY A 21 -13.49 4.06 3.98
N ASP A 22 -12.65 4.80 3.24
CA ASP A 22 -11.30 4.37 2.92
C ASP A 22 -10.38 4.48 4.15
N VAL A 23 -9.54 3.46 4.34
CA VAL A 23 -8.55 3.44 5.42
C VAL A 23 -7.34 4.28 4.99
N THR A 24 -7.12 5.39 5.70
CA THR A 24 -6.03 6.33 5.41
C THR A 24 -4.77 6.05 6.22
N THR A 25 -4.77 5.01 7.05
CA THR A 25 -3.61 4.65 7.85
C THR A 25 -2.45 4.22 6.94
N PRO A 26 -1.24 4.74 7.16
CA PRO A 26 -0.08 4.32 6.40
C PRO A 26 0.32 2.88 6.79
N ARG A 27 0.61 2.07 5.79
CA ARG A 27 1.22 0.74 5.93
C ARG A 27 2.50 0.67 5.09
N THR A 28 3.43 -0.16 5.52
CA THR A 28 4.70 -0.40 4.83
C THR A 28 4.55 -1.53 3.82
N CYS A 29 5.01 -1.31 2.60
CA CYS A 29 5.02 -2.34 1.57
C CYS A 29 6.02 -3.45 1.90
N ASP A 30 5.58 -4.71 1.91
CA ASP A 30 6.42 -5.86 2.23
C ASP A 30 7.48 -6.17 1.16
N PHE A 31 7.32 -5.62 -0.04
CA PHE A 31 8.30 -5.78 -1.13
C PHE A 31 9.34 -4.66 -1.19
N CYS A 32 8.92 -3.39 -1.21
CA CYS A 32 9.81 -2.25 -1.42
C CYS A 32 10.09 -1.40 -0.17
N GLY A 33 9.42 -1.68 0.95
CA GLY A 33 9.57 -0.94 2.21
C GLY A 33 8.96 0.47 2.23
N ASN A 34 8.39 0.96 1.12
CA ASN A 34 7.78 2.29 1.09
C ASN A 34 6.47 2.34 1.88
N SER A 35 6.20 3.46 2.54
CA SER A 35 4.97 3.69 3.30
C SER A 35 3.89 4.33 2.43
N LEU A 36 2.73 3.70 2.34
CA LEU A 36 1.56 4.20 1.59
C LEU A 36 0.29 4.04 2.41
N ALA A 37 -0.67 4.94 2.20
CA ALA A 37 -1.99 4.78 2.79
C ALA A 37 -2.67 3.51 2.25
N GLU A 38 -3.33 2.75 3.12
CA GLU A 38 -3.92 1.44 2.78
C GLU A 38 -4.82 1.51 1.55
N TYR A 39 -5.65 2.55 1.42
CA TYR A 39 -6.54 2.75 0.28
C TYR A 39 -5.84 2.85 -1.09
N ARG A 40 -4.52 3.11 -1.12
CA ARG A 40 -3.73 3.19 -2.36
C ARG A 40 -3.04 1.90 -2.74
N GLY A 41 -2.90 0.97 -1.80
CA GLY A 41 -2.19 -0.28 -2.00
C GLY A 41 -3.11 -1.48 -2.17
N VAL A 42 -2.48 -2.65 -2.22
CA VAL A 42 -3.13 -3.96 -2.26
C VAL A 42 -2.91 -4.62 -0.91
N LEU A 43 -3.98 -4.96 -0.21
CA LEU A 43 -3.95 -5.69 1.05
C LEU A 43 -4.29 -7.16 0.78
N GLU A 44 -3.35 -8.04 1.06
CA GLU A 44 -3.57 -9.49 1.03
C GLU A 44 -3.82 -10.00 2.46
N THR A 45 -5.03 -10.51 2.69
CA THR A 45 -5.43 -11.15 3.95
C THR A 45 -5.66 -12.63 3.68
N ASN A 46 -4.58 -13.40 3.49
CA ASN A 46 -4.72 -14.81 3.18
C ASN A 46 -4.89 -15.64 4.48
N PRO A 47 -6.04 -16.31 4.69
CA PRO A 47 -6.22 -17.17 5.86
C PRO A 47 -5.29 -18.40 5.86
N GLU A 48 -4.74 -18.80 4.70
CA GLU A 48 -3.78 -19.91 4.62
C GLU A 48 -2.35 -19.51 5.03
N LEU A 49 -2.03 -18.21 5.07
CA LEU A 49 -0.77 -17.69 5.64
C LEU A 49 -0.84 -17.55 7.17
N ALA A 50 -1.96 -17.95 7.79
CA ALA A 50 -2.06 -18.14 9.23
C ALA A 50 -1.21 -19.34 9.63
N ILE A 51 0.10 -19.11 9.71
CA ILE A 51 1.03 -20.04 10.34
C ILE A 51 0.58 -20.14 11.79
N THR A 52 0.24 -21.35 12.21
CA THR A 52 0.11 -21.72 13.61
C THR A 52 1.51 -21.70 14.22
N ASP A 53 2.05 -20.50 14.42
CA ASP A 53 3.24 -20.32 15.23
C ASP A 53 2.87 -20.71 16.68
N GLU A 54 3.51 -21.75 17.24
CA GLU A 54 3.31 -22.22 18.63
C GLU A 54 3.67 -21.18 19.70
N SER A 55 4.06 -19.97 19.27
CA SER A 55 4.08 -18.77 20.08
C SER A 55 2.73 -18.05 19.90
N GLY A 56 1.75 -18.34 20.76
CA GLY A 56 0.36 -17.87 20.69
C GLY A 56 0.17 -16.36 20.50
N ILE A 57 0.38 -15.91 19.27
CA ILE A 57 0.08 -14.58 18.74
C ILE A 57 -0.58 -14.89 17.42
N ASP A 58 -1.92 -14.79 17.38
CA ASP A 58 -2.76 -14.95 16.19
C ASP A 58 -2.40 -13.90 15.14
N SER A 59 -1.25 -14.06 14.52
CA SER A 59 -0.71 -13.19 13.50
C SER A 59 -1.30 -13.67 12.18
N LYS A 60 -2.55 -13.28 11.90
CA LYS A 60 -2.99 -13.19 10.51
C LYS A 60 -1.97 -12.30 9.82
N LYS A 61 -1.01 -12.89 9.09
CA LYS A 61 0.01 -12.12 8.36
C LYS A 61 -0.70 -11.45 7.19
N GLU A 62 -1.17 -10.24 7.43
CA GLU A 62 -1.67 -9.34 6.40
C GLU A 62 -0.45 -8.79 5.65
N LEU A 63 -0.33 -9.11 4.37
CA LEU A 63 0.71 -8.54 3.51
C LEU A 63 0.16 -7.31 2.81
N PHE A 64 0.98 -6.28 2.67
CA PHE A 64 0.61 -5.02 2.03
C PHE A 64 1.59 -4.67 0.90
N PHE A 65 1.05 -4.28 -0.25
CA PHE A 65 1.83 -3.94 -1.44
C PHE A 65 1.41 -2.59 -2.03
N CYS A 66 2.35 -1.88 -2.64
CA CYS A 66 2.06 -0.59 -3.30
C CYS A 66 1.15 -0.74 -4.52
N ASN A 67 1.30 -1.83 -5.27
CA ASN A 67 0.57 -2.14 -6.50
C ASN A 67 0.59 -3.66 -6.76
N TYR A 68 -0.13 -4.11 -7.78
CA TYR A 68 -0.17 -5.53 -8.18
C TYR A 68 1.16 -6.06 -8.72
N GLU A 69 2.02 -5.20 -9.26
CA GLU A 69 3.35 -5.60 -9.76
C GLU A 69 4.27 -6.00 -8.59
N HIS A 70 4.29 -5.20 -7.52
CA HIS A 70 5.07 -5.50 -6.31
C HIS A 70 4.59 -6.77 -5.61
N GLN A 71 3.27 -6.99 -5.58
CA GLN A 71 2.66 -8.23 -5.09
C GLN A 71 3.14 -9.43 -5.92
N ALA A 72 3.04 -9.35 -7.25
CA ALA A 72 3.46 -10.44 -8.14
C ALA A 72 4.97 -10.71 -8.05
N ASP A 73 5.80 -9.66 -7.95
CA ASP A 73 7.24 -9.79 -7.84
C ASP A 73 7.69 -10.37 -6.49
N PHE A 74 6.99 -10.02 -5.40
CA PHE A 74 7.19 -10.61 -4.08
C PHE A 74 6.89 -12.12 -4.11
N HIS A 75 5.74 -12.52 -4.66
CA HIS A 75 5.38 -13.94 -4.81
C HIS A 75 6.28 -14.69 -5.78
N ALA A 76 6.87 -14.00 -6.77
CA ALA A 76 7.87 -14.57 -7.66
C ALA A 76 9.27 -14.70 -7.01
N GLY A 77 9.44 -14.28 -5.75
CA GLY A 77 10.71 -14.35 -5.03
C GLY A 77 11.78 -13.39 -5.56
N LYS A 78 11.38 -12.31 -6.23
CA LYS A 78 12.31 -11.29 -6.71
C LYS A 78 12.79 -10.42 -5.55
N VAL A 79 13.87 -9.68 -5.79
CA VAL A 79 14.34 -8.64 -4.87
C VAL A 79 14.01 -7.29 -5.48
N TYR A 80 13.43 -6.38 -4.69
CA TYR A 80 13.11 -5.04 -5.16
C TYR A 80 14.37 -4.32 -5.65
N GLN A 81 14.34 -3.87 -6.90
CA GLN A 81 15.38 -3.03 -7.50
C GLN A 81 14.76 -1.66 -7.78
N PRO A 82 15.09 -0.61 -7.00
CA PRO A 82 14.65 0.74 -7.33
C PRO A 82 15.27 1.13 -8.67
N HIS A 83 14.45 1.50 -9.65
CA HIS A 83 14.96 2.02 -10.91
C HIS A 83 15.69 3.34 -10.61
N VAL A 84 17.00 3.35 -10.83
CA VAL A 84 17.86 4.55 -10.73
C VAL A 84 17.60 5.46 -11.92
#